data_AF-A0AAD5BGL3-F1
#
_entry.id   AF-A0AAD5BGL3-F1
#
_cell.length_a   1.000
_cell.length_b   1.000
_cell.length_c   1.000
_cell.angle_alpha   90.00
_cell.angle_beta   90.00
_cell.angle_gamma   90.00
#
_symmetry.space_group_name_H-M   'P 1'
#
loop_
_entity.id
_entity.type
_entity.pdbx_description
1 polymer ?
#
loop_
_entity_poly.entity_id
_entity_poly.type
_entity_poly.pdbx_seq_one_letter_code
_entity_poly.pdbx_strand_id
1 'polypeptide(L)'
;MPSKSIPIFSPSFKYIKIGPDARLADEDGEVSVVHVGEFPLKSEPTSIISWCPKMNLLLMTRDKSKIHCFRMRGEEIYTVDNGSEIRGITCHEKNFCLSGANKTVKIYDSNDGKLVKKLDHEFSKIEFIHWSNTIYRLQNKVLKSLPAIYNDISYNLDYLVTQDRNSITFTFNKVLNINIVTEYQIRSQVSPALFEQVYLDENNQIIRIDIPTESRQAYADSMTLLCQTIEYLERSKTTLNEVEKEIKSFYIAINRYLSNLETEVKGNLLQNLSDMLLTGNIPDETKDFWVNQFGERGFKKMDKLCENAFEQCHRKVFQYLIAPMERVILLLSELEGTSKWRNAIELDLSDIANLIKQCQTELKTYTQFMWDLKEEKEHYVEFFNWWKEIVDKFADKETTTTASTSSLLEFLHSNLLQSKVLQYITNDFDTIKYAGESQLLSDSQQEISASFQILLDQVDEYHQSHVEIYLETEIYHPTLSWEIRGSTWGLQTVEASLDLNTKKLSVSRPNDVEIDTVSGAKAFEFREKDLVVLAKDGLYILDHAQTVPTPLPELPFEPEHLAVNSKFIWITDKDKVHYAVLKLTS
;
A
#
# COMPACT_ATOMS: atom_id res chain seq x y z
N MET A 1 25.96 -46.55 -20.34
CA MET A 1 25.38 -46.96 -19.04
C MET A 1 24.16 -46.10 -18.78
N PRO A 2 23.02 -46.68 -18.38
CA PRO A 2 21.73 -46.03 -18.49
C PRO A 2 21.41 -45.09 -17.31
N SER A 3 20.68 -44.04 -17.65
CA SER A 3 19.95 -43.13 -16.77
C SER A 3 18.98 -43.89 -15.85
N LYS A 4 19.09 -43.71 -14.53
CA LYS A 4 18.04 -44.10 -13.59
C LYS A 4 17.11 -42.92 -13.34
N SER A 5 16.00 -42.90 -14.07
CA SER A 5 14.77 -42.22 -13.67
C SER A 5 14.20 -42.95 -12.45
N ILE A 6 14.00 -42.22 -11.36
CA ILE A 6 13.20 -42.69 -10.22
C ILE A 6 11.74 -42.34 -10.54
N PRO A 7 10.82 -43.31 -10.61
CA PRO A 7 9.42 -43.03 -10.87
C PRO A 7 8.75 -42.57 -9.57
N ILE A 8 8.22 -41.34 -9.55
CA ILE A 8 7.30 -40.88 -8.50
C ILE A 8 5.92 -40.73 -9.16
N PHE A 9 5.28 -41.85 -9.46
CA PHE A 9 3.83 -41.90 -9.68
C PHE A 9 3.35 -43.23 -9.12
N SER A 10 2.65 -43.17 -7.99
CA SER A 10 1.86 -44.29 -7.50
C SER A 10 0.70 -44.53 -8.48
N PRO A 11 0.52 -45.74 -9.03
CA PRO A 11 -0.52 -46.02 -9.99
C PRO A 11 -1.78 -46.51 -9.27
N SER A 12 -2.59 -45.62 -8.69
CA SER A 12 -3.90 -46.03 -8.19
C SER A 12 -4.93 -44.92 -8.02
N PHE A 13 -4.90 -43.87 -8.84
CA PHE A 13 -6.10 -43.05 -9.09
C PHE A 13 -6.14 -42.67 -10.57
N LYS A 14 -7.25 -43.01 -11.25
CA LYS A 14 -7.52 -42.53 -12.60
C LYS A 14 -7.75 -41.03 -12.51
N TYR A 15 -6.76 -40.24 -12.91
CA TYR A 15 -6.93 -38.81 -13.19
C TYR A 15 -8.10 -38.64 -14.16
N ILE A 16 -9.19 -37.98 -13.73
CA ILE A 16 -10.14 -37.42 -14.69
C ILE A 16 -9.47 -36.16 -15.24
N LYS A 17 -8.70 -36.33 -16.30
CA LYS A 17 -8.11 -35.22 -17.06
C LYS A 17 -9.23 -34.62 -17.90
N ILE A 18 -9.97 -33.67 -17.32
CA ILE A 18 -11.05 -32.95 -18.00
C ILE A 18 -10.41 -31.99 -19.01
N GLY A 19 -10.68 -32.20 -20.30
CA GLY A 19 -10.16 -31.36 -21.39
C GLY A 19 -10.70 -29.93 -21.32
N PRO A 20 -10.08 -28.97 -22.04
CA PRO A 20 -10.44 -27.55 -21.99
C PRO A 20 -11.91 -27.25 -22.37
N ASP A 21 -12.59 -28.18 -23.04
CA ASP A 21 -13.99 -28.07 -23.48
C ASP A 21 -14.95 -29.03 -22.77
N ALA A 22 -14.49 -29.82 -21.80
CA ALA A 22 -15.35 -30.78 -21.11
C ALA A 22 -16.11 -30.08 -19.97
N ARG A 23 -17.39 -29.80 -20.23
CA ARG A 23 -18.37 -29.36 -19.23
C ARG A 23 -18.68 -30.54 -18.30
N LEU A 24 -18.36 -30.40 -17.02
CA LEU A 24 -19.08 -31.11 -15.95
C LEU A 24 -20.19 -30.19 -15.46
N ALA A 25 -21.27 -30.13 -16.23
CA ALA A 25 -22.53 -29.60 -15.76
C ALA A 25 -23.48 -30.78 -15.72
N ASP A 26 -23.82 -31.25 -14.53
CA ASP A 26 -25.18 -31.74 -14.35
C ASP A 26 -26.06 -30.50 -14.54
N GLU A 27 -26.74 -30.40 -15.68
CA GLU A 27 -27.63 -29.27 -16.02
C GLU A 27 -28.91 -29.25 -15.15
N ASP A 28 -29.01 -30.13 -14.16
CA ASP A 28 -30.15 -30.26 -13.24
C ASP A 28 -29.80 -30.04 -11.74
N GLY A 29 -28.55 -29.69 -11.39
CA GLY A 29 -28.10 -29.50 -10.00
C GLY A 29 -28.04 -28.05 -9.52
N GLU A 30 -28.53 -27.77 -8.31
CA GLU A 30 -28.36 -26.47 -7.59
C GLU A 30 -26.88 -26.14 -7.26
N VAL A 31 -25.98 -27.12 -7.38
CA VAL A 31 -24.52 -26.95 -7.21
C VAL A 31 -23.76 -27.66 -8.33
N SER A 32 -22.84 -26.96 -8.97
CA SER A 32 -21.98 -27.49 -10.04
C SER A 32 -20.52 -27.60 -9.60
N VAL A 33 -19.86 -28.72 -9.93
CA VAL A 33 -18.43 -28.90 -9.68
C VAL A 33 -17.62 -28.15 -10.72
N VAL A 34 -16.91 -27.11 -10.30
CA VAL A 34 -16.02 -26.33 -11.18
C VAL A 34 -14.70 -27.05 -11.37
N HIS A 35 -14.15 -27.61 -10.29
CA HIS A 35 -12.85 -28.25 -10.32
C HIS A 35 -12.65 -29.16 -9.10
N VAL A 36 -11.93 -30.26 -9.29
CA VAL A 36 -11.43 -31.14 -8.21
C VAL A 36 -9.96 -31.36 -8.44
N GLY A 37 -9.16 -31.21 -7.38
CA GLY A 37 -7.71 -31.28 -7.46
C GLY A 37 -7.06 -31.76 -6.18
N GLU A 38 -5.75 -31.99 -6.27
CA GLU A 38 -4.86 -32.25 -5.15
C GLU A 38 -3.81 -31.15 -5.16
N PHE A 39 -3.47 -30.61 -3.98
CA PHE A 39 -2.34 -29.71 -3.89
C PHE A 39 -1.05 -30.49 -4.15
N PRO A 40 -0.10 -29.91 -4.90
CA PRO A 40 1.15 -30.59 -5.25
C PRO A 40 2.03 -30.97 -4.05
N LEU A 41 1.72 -30.46 -2.85
CA LEU A 41 2.46 -30.69 -1.61
C LEU A 41 1.46 -30.80 -0.45
N LYS A 42 1.73 -31.72 0.49
CA LYS A 42 0.89 -31.91 1.69
C LYS A 42 0.94 -30.66 2.58
N SER A 43 -0.23 -30.19 3.01
CA SER A 43 -0.40 -29.09 3.97
C SER A 43 -0.17 -29.53 5.42
N GLU A 44 0.22 -28.59 6.26
CA GLU A 44 0.25 -28.80 7.71
C GLU A 44 -1.17 -28.65 8.30
N PRO A 45 -1.49 -29.31 9.42
CA PRO A 45 -2.80 -29.15 10.06
C PRO A 45 -3.12 -27.70 10.45
N THR A 46 -2.10 -26.90 10.75
CA THR A 46 -2.20 -25.49 11.14
C THR A 46 -2.23 -24.51 9.95
N SER A 47 -2.31 -25.02 8.72
CA SER A 47 -2.43 -24.20 7.51
C SER A 47 -3.67 -23.32 7.57
N ILE A 48 -3.48 -21.99 7.50
CA ILE A 48 -4.55 -21.01 7.38
C ILE A 48 -4.89 -20.90 5.89
N ILE A 49 -6.18 -20.88 5.59
CA ILE A 49 -6.69 -20.72 4.24
C ILE A 49 -7.56 -19.48 4.19
N SER A 50 -7.36 -18.65 3.17
CA SER A 50 -8.16 -17.45 2.93
C SER A 50 -8.40 -17.29 1.44
N TRP A 51 -9.53 -16.69 1.07
CA TRP A 51 -9.92 -16.49 -0.31
C TRP A 51 -9.88 -15.01 -0.67
N CYS A 52 -9.34 -14.68 -1.85
CA CYS A 52 -9.31 -13.32 -2.38
C CYS A 52 -10.46 -13.13 -3.40
N PRO A 53 -11.53 -12.38 -3.04
CA PRO A 53 -12.76 -12.43 -3.81
C PRO A 53 -12.72 -11.87 -5.22
N LYS A 54 -11.98 -10.76 -5.38
CA LYS A 54 -11.94 -10.04 -6.64
C LYS A 54 -11.13 -10.79 -7.69
N MET A 55 -10.09 -11.50 -7.25
CA MET A 55 -9.13 -12.17 -8.13
C MET A 55 -9.37 -13.67 -8.30
N ASN A 56 -10.31 -14.25 -7.54
CA ASN A 56 -10.54 -15.70 -7.46
C ASN A 56 -9.24 -16.46 -7.16
N LEU A 57 -8.51 -15.97 -6.17
CA LEU A 57 -7.24 -16.55 -5.73
C LEU A 57 -7.41 -17.18 -4.35
N LEU A 58 -6.71 -18.28 -4.16
CA LEU A 58 -6.64 -18.97 -2.89
C LEU A 58 -5.29 -18.70 -2.25
N LEU A 59 -5.31 -18.24 -1.01
CA LEU A 59 -4.13 -18.03 -0.20
C LEU A 59 -4.07 -19.11 0.87
N MET A 60 -2.95 -19.84 0.92
CA MET A 60 -2.75 -20.91 1.91
C MET A 60 -1.37 -20.78 2.54
N THR A 61 -1.31 -20.84 3.87
CA THR A 61 -0.03 -21.00 4.56
C THR A 61 0.37 -22.46 4.55
N ARG A 62 1.53 -22.78 3.98
CA ARG A 62 2.09 -24.15 4.03
C ARG A 62 3.13 -24.21 5.13
N ASP A 63 4.09 -23.30 5.05
CA ASP A 63 5.02 -23.01 6.13
C ASP A 63 4.38 -21.93 7.01
N LYS A 64 4.65 -21.97 8.31
CA LYS A 64 4.19 -20.95 9.27
C LYS A 64 4.44 -19.52 8.79
N SER A 65 5.50 -19.25 8.02
CA SER A 65 5.88 -17.90 7.58
C SER A 65 5.58 -17.56 6.11
N LYS A 66 5.17 -18.53 5.28
CA LYS A 66 5.00 -18.31 3.84
C LYS A 66 3.57 -18.53 3.42
N ILE A 67 3.12 -17.68 2.50
CA ILE A 67 1.83 -17.82 1.87
C ILE A 67 2.01 -18.21 0.41
N HIS A 68 1.29 -19.24 0.00
CA HIS A 68 1.25 -19.75 -1.36
C HIS A 68 -0.06 -19.33 -1.99
N CYS A 69 0.01 -18.73 -3.16
CA CYS A 69 -1.15 -18.25 -3.91
C CYS A 69 -1.48 -19.21 -5.05
N PHE A 70 -2.71 -19.71 -5.09
CA PHE A 70 -3.21 -20.63 -6.12
C PHE A 70 -4.35 -20.01 -6.91
N ARG A 71 -4.44 -20.37 -8.19
CA ARG A 71 -5.68 -20.22 -8.96
C ARG A 71 -6.71 -21.25 -8.48
N MET A 72 -7.97 -21.02 -8.81
CA MET A 72 -9.07 -21.99 -8.58
C MET A 72 -8.79 -23.41 -9.13
N ARG A 73 -7.91 -23.55 -10.13
CA ARG A 73 -7.50 -24.83 -10.72
C ARG A 73 -6.30 -25.50 -10.04
N GLY A 74 -5.83 -24.96 -8.91
CA GLY A 74 -4.71 -25.52 -8.14
C GLY A 74 -3.32 -25.17 -8.65
N GLU A 75 -3.23 -24.39 -9.72
CA GLU A 75 -1.95 -23.88 -10.22
C GLU A 75 -1.42 -22.84 -9.24
N GLU A 76 -0.23 -23.09 -8.70
CA GLU A 76 0.51 -22.13 -7.88
C GLU A 76 1.03 -20.99 -8.75
N ILE A 77 0.72 -19.75 -8.39
CA ILE A 77 1.10 -18.55 -9.15
C ILE A 77 2.40 -17.98 -8.59
N TYR A 78 2.44 -17.77 -7.28
CA TYR A 78 3.57 -17.19 -6.58
C TYR A 78 3.56 -17.57 -5.10
N THR A 79 4.70 -17.37 -4.44
CA THR A 79 4.86 -17.50 -2.99
C THR A 79 5.34 -16.18 -2.42
N VAL A 80 4.83 -15.80 -1.24
CA VAL A 80 5.29 -14.63 -0.49
C VAL A 80 5.82 -15.09 0.87
N ASP A 81 7.01 -14.64 1.21
CA ASP A 81 7.60 -14.85 2.54
C ASP A 81 7.31 -13.63 3.42
N ASN A 82 6.59 -13.85 4.53
CA ASN A 82 6.30 -12.81 5.50
C ASN A 82 7.51 -12.51 6.40
N GLY A 83 8.52 -13.38 6.41
CA GLY A 83 9.70 -13.30 7.28
C GLY A 83 9.42 -13.65 8.75
N SER A 84 8.17 -13.97 9.10
CA SER A 84 7.72 -14.37 10.44
C SER A 84 6.45 -15.21 10.35
N GLU A 85 6.13 -15.96 11.40
CA GLU A 85 4.90 -16.76 11.48
C GLU A 85 3.66 -15.89 11.23
N ILE A 86 2.84 -16.28 10.25
CA ILE A 86 1.62 -15.61 9.85
C ILE A 86 0.53 -15.94 10.89
N ARG A 87 -0.10 -14.89 11.42
CA ARG A 87 -1.15 -14.99 12.45
C ARG A 87 -2.54 -14.83 11.88
N GLY A 88 -2.70 -13.95 10.89
CA GLY A 88 -3.97 -13.66 10.24
C GLY A 88 -3.78 -13.32 8.77
N ILE A 89 -4.79 -13.64 7.98
CA ILE A 89 -4.88 -13.31 6.56
C ILE A 89 -6.25 -12.71 6.31
N THR A 90 -6.28 -11.55 5.67
CA THR A 90 -7.51 -10.96 5.15
C THR A 90 -7.28 -10.45 3.74
N CYS A 91 -8.30 -10.54 2.89
CA CYS A 91 -8.22 -10.11 1.50
C CYS A 91 -9.17 -8.94 1.28
N HIS A 92 -8.70 -7.92 0.57
CA HIS A 92 -9.54 -6.80 0.18
C HIS A 92 -9.20 -6.28 -1.21
N GLU A 93 -10.22 -6.25 -2.06
CA GLU A 93 -10.10 -5.95 -3.48
C GLU A 93 -8.97 -6.73 -4.19
N LYS A 94 -7.95 -6.01 -4.67
CA LYS A 94 -6.76 -6.52 -5.36
C LYS A 94 -5.58 -6.69 -4.41
N ASN A 95 -5.79 -6.52 -3.11
CA ASN A 95 -4.75 -6.65 -2.11
C ASN A 95 -5.10 -7.77 -1.12
N PHE A 96 -4.08 -8.28 -0.46
CA PHE A 96 -4.24 -9.09 0.74
C PHE A 96 -3.29 -8.59 1.82
N CYS A 97 -3.68 -8.81 3.06
CA CYS A 97 -2.99 -8.34 4.24
C CYS A 97 -2.60 -9.51 5.12
N LEU A 98 -1.36 -9.50 5.59
CA LEU A 98 -0.80 -10.50 6.50
C LEU A 98 -0.42 -9.84 7.82
N SER A 99 -0.82 -10.44 8.94
CA SER A 99 -0.21 -10.14 10.24
C SER A 99 0.86 -11.16 10.59
N GLY A 100 1.99 -10.67 11.09
CA GLY A 100 3.11 -11.49 11.51
C GLY A 100 3.28 -11.54 13.02
N ALA A 101 3.85 -12.64 13.53
CA ALA A 101 4.30 -12.78 14.91
C ALA A 101 5.41 -11.77 15.27
N ASN A 102 6.05 -11.18 14.26
CA ASN A 102 6.97 -10.04 14.42
C ASN A 102 6.25 -8.70 14.66
N LYS A 103 4.94 -8.72 14.93
CA LYS A 103 4.13 -7.54 15.26
C LYS A 103 3.96 -6.56 14.09
N THR A 104 4.14 -7.04 12.86
CA THR A 104 3.98 -6.22 11.66
C THR A 104 2.76 -6.64 10.87
N VAL A 105 2.14 -5.66 10.23
CA VAL A 105 1.07 -5.85 9.26
C VAL A 105 1.59 -5.41 7.89
N LYS A 106 1.48 -6.31 6.91
CA LYS A 106 2.00 -6.10 5.55
C LYS A 106 0.91 -6.32 4.53
N ILE A 107 0.80 -5.39 3.59
CA ILE A 107 -0.17 -5.39 2.51
C ILE A 107 0.55 -5.71 1.20
N TYR A 108 0.02 -6.67 0.46
CA TYR A 108 0.59 -7.19 -0.77
C TYR A 108 -0.43 -7.08 -1.91
N ASP A 109 0.07 -6.92 -3.14
CA ASP A 109 -0.76 -6.97 -4.35
C ASP A 109 -1.08 -8.44 -4.67
N SER A 110 -2.36 -8.75 -4.83
CA SER A 110 -2.85 -10.10 -5.12
C SER A 110 -2.50 -10.58 -6.53
N ASN A 111 -2.12 -9.70 -7.46
CA ASN A 111 -1.77 -10.08 -8.83
C ASN A 111 -0.36 -10.67 -8.93
N ASP A 112 0.60 -10.06 -8.25
CA ASP A 112 2.03 -10.40 -8.40
C ASP A 112 2.75 -10.72 -7.07
N GLY A 113 2.07 -10.61 -5.93
CA GLY A 113 2.62 -10.88 -4.62
C GLY A 113 3.64 -9.86 -4.13
N LYS A 114 3.77 -8.69 -4.80
CA LYS A 114 4.70 -7.65 -4.34
C LYS A 114 4.16 -6.95 -3.09
N LEU A 115 5.08 -6.60 -2.19
CA LEU A 115 4.77 -5.79 -1.04
C LEU A 115 4.38 -4.39 -1.49
N VAL A 116 3.17 -3.96 -1.13
CA VAL A 116 2.62 -2.63 -1.42
C VAL A 116 2.96 -1.66 -0.30
N LYS A 117 2.61 -2.03 0.94
CA LYS A 117 2.86 -1.19 2.12
C LYS A 117 3.05 -2.06 3.36
N LYS A 118 3.96 -1.64 4.24
CA LYS A 118 4.02 -2.11 5.63
C LYS A 118 3.34 -1.03 6.46
N LEU A 119 2.44 -1.39 7.36
CA LEU A 119 1.82 -0.39 8.24
C LEU A 119 2.85 0.12 9.25
N ASP A 120 2.90 1.44 9.41
CA ASP A 120 3.87 2.13 10.28
C ASP A 120 3.42 2.22 11.74
N HIS A 121 2.51 1.34 12.16
CA HIS A 121 2.03 1.26 13.54
C HIS A 121 2.77 0.17 14.34
N GLU A 122 3.10 0.48 15.59
CA GLU A 122 3.77 -0.45 16.51
C GLU A 122 2.77 -1.32 17.27
N PHE A 123 2.41 -2.46 16.69
CA PHE A 123 1.53 -3.42 17.35
C PHE A 123 2.26 -4.18 18.48
N SER A 124 1.53 -4.65 19.49
CA SER A 124 2.08 -5.48 20.57
C SER A 124 2.13 -6.97 20.20
N LYS A 125 1.01 -7.68 20.26
CA LYS A 125 0.83 -9.03 19.72
C LYS A 125 -0.51 -9.03 19.01
N ILE A 126 -0.48 -9.21 17.70
CA ILE A 126 -1.67 -9.19 16.85
C ILE A 126 -2.42 -10.51 17.01
N GLU A 127 -3.69 -10.42 17.38
CA GLU A 127 -4.54 -11.59 17.65
C GLU A 127 -5.68 -11.69 16.63
N PHE A 128 -6.17 -10.56 16.13
CA PHE A 128 -7.21 -10.53 15.11
C PHE A 128 -6.94 -9.48 14.02
N ILE A 129 -7.28 -9.82 12.77
CA ILE A 129 -7.27 -8.88 11.64
C ILE A 129 -8.50 -9.10 10.76
N HIS A 130 -9.10 -8.01 10.29
CA HIS A 130 -10.18 -8.08 9.31
C HIS A 130 -10.25 -6.82 8.46
N TRP A 131 -10.51 -6.98 7.16
CA TRP A 131 -10.53 -5.84 6.23
C TRP A 131 -11.92 -5.72 5.62
N SER A 132 -12.56 -4.59 5.89
CA SER A 132 -13.94 -4.31 5.49
C SER A 132 -14.04 -3.13 4.54
N ASN A 133 -15.06 -3.21 3.70
CA ASN A 133 -15.51 -2.12 2.86
C ASN A 133 -16.59 -1.30 3.57
N THR A 134 -16.71 -0.05 3.15
CA THR A 134 -17.88 0.74 3.48
C THR A 134 -18.67 1.11 2.22
N ILE A 135 -19.91 1.55 2.43
CA ILE A 135 -20.73 2.13 1.37
C ILE A 135 -20.34 3.58 1.06
N TYR A 136 -19.47 4.18 1.87
CA TYR A 136 -19.17 5.60 1.80
C TYR A 136 -18.10 5.87 0.74
N ARG A 137 -18.39 6.88 -0.07
CA ARG A 137 -17.50 7.38 -1.10
C ARG A 137 -17.48 8.89 -1.03
N LEU A 138 -16.31 9.48 -1.26
CA LEU A 138 -16.16 10.93 -1.27
C LEU A 138 -17.15 11.55 -2.28
N GLN A 139 -18.04 12.43 -1.82
CA GLN A 139 -19.12 12.97 -2.67
C GLN A 139 -18.67 14.16 -3.55
N ASN A 140 -17.44 14.64 -3.40
CA ASN A 140 -16.95 15.80 -4.14
C ASN A 140 -16.75 15.49 -5.64
N LYS A 141 -17.60 16.08 -6.49
CA LYS A 141 -17.57 15.90 -7.95
C LYS A 141 -16.38 16.61 -8.61
N VAL A 142 -15.93 17.74 -8.05
CA VAL A 142 -14.84 18.54 -8.60
C VAL A 142 -13.52 17.77 -8.49
N LEU A 143 -13.23 17.23 -7.30
CA LEU A 143 -12.05 16.42 -7.04
C LEU A 143 -12.00 15.17 -7.94
N LYS A 144 -13.13 14.56 -8.27
CA LYS A 144 -13.21 13.42 -9.21
C LYS A 144 -12.99 13.80 -10.66
N SER A 145 -13.23 15.05 -11.03
CA SER A 145 -13.09 15.54 -12.42
C SER A 145 -11.68 15.98 -12.78
N LEU A 146 -10.80 16.14 -11.78
CA LEU A 146 -9.42 16.53 -12.00
C LEU A 146 -8.60 15.37 -12.59
N PRO A 147 -7.56 15.66 -13.40
CA PRO A 147 -6.67 14.66 -13.94
C PRO A 147 -6.08 13.76 -12.86
N ALA A 148 -6.06 12.45 -13.10
CA ALA A 148 -5.44 11.50 -12.20
C ALA A 148 -3.91 11.65 -12.23
N ILE A 149 -3.32 12.02 -11.10
CA ILE A 149 -1.86 12.05 -10.91
C ILE A 149 -1.37 10.63 -10.62
N TYR A 150 -2.07 9.95 -9.71
CA TYR A 150 -1.83 8.57 -9.35
C TYR A 150 -3.11 7.75 -9.52
N ASN A 151 -2.98 6.54 -10.06
CA ASN A 151 -4.12 5.69 -10.41
C ASN A 151 -4.65 4.84 -9.23
N ASP A 152 -3.94 4.83 -8.12
CA ASP A 152 -4.15 3.93 -6.99
C ASP A 152 -4.75 4.61 -5.74
N ILE A 153 -4.98 5.93 -5.80
CA ILE A 153 -5.62 6.69 -4.71
C ILE A 153 -7.12 6.41 -4.68
N SER A 154 -7.61 5.93 -3.53
CA SER A 154 -9.01 5.54 -3.36
C SER A 154 -9.91 6.71 -3.03
N TYR A 155 -11.10 6.74 -3.65
CA TYR A 155 -12.20 7.63 -3.28
C TYR A 155 -13.26 6.94 -2.41
N ASN A 156 -13.10 5.64 -2.18
CA ASN A 156 -13.92 4.89 -1.24
C ASN A 156 -13.25 4.93 0.13
N LEU A 157 -14.06 4.88 1.17
CA LEU A 157 -13.56 4.68 2.52
C LEU A 157 -13.56 3.18 2.82
N ASP A 158 -12.37 2.62 2.96
CA ASP A 158 -12.17 1.23 3.38
C ASP A 158 -11.37 1.23 4.67
N TYR A 159 -11.50 0.20 5.49
CA TYR A 159 -10.80 0.13 6.76
C TYR A 159 -10.35 -1.28 7.09
N LEU A 160 -9.15 -1.38 7.66
CA LEU A 160 -8.59 -2.59 8.22
C LEU A 160 -8.64 -2.49 9.75
N VAL A 161 -9.29 -3.46 10.37
CA VAL A 161 -9.29 -3.63 11.82
C VAL A 161 -8.15 -4.55 12.19
N THR A 162 -7.27 -4.10 13.07
CA THR A 162 -6.24 -4.92 13.68
C THR A 162 -6.41 -4.85 15.18
N GLN A 163 -6.63 -5.98 15.83
CA GLN A 163 -6.70 -6.05 17.28
C GLN A 163 -5.42 -6.69 17.79
N ASP A 164 -4.77 -5.96 18.69
CA ASP A 164 -3.68 -6.44 19.50
C ASP A 164 -4.14 -6.63 20.94
N ARG A 165 -3.26 -7.08 21.83
CA ARG A 165 -3.62 -7.42 23.21
C ARG A 165 -4.33 -6.32 23.98
N ASN A 166 -4.06 -5.06 23.68
CA ASN A 166 -4.47 -3.94 24.52
C ASN A 166 -5.35 -2.94 23.76
N SER A 167 -5.52 -3.11 22.45
CA SER A 167 -6.14 -2.11 21.62
C SER A 167 -6.66 -2.66 20.29
N ILE A 168 -7.64 -1.95 19.75
CA ILE A 168 -8.16 -2.14 18.41
C ILE A 168 -7.75 -0.94 17.59
N THR A 169 -6.99 -1.18 16.53
CA THR A 169 -6.55 -0.17 15.59
C THR A 169 -7.39 -0.23 14.32
N PHE A 170 -7.99 0.90 13.96
CA PHE A 170 -8.66 1.13 12.69
C PHE A 170 -7.69 1.79 11.72
N THR A 171 -7.25 1.06 10.71
CA THR A 171 -6.42 1.61 9.63
C THR A 171 -7.30 1.95 8.43
N PHE A 172 -7.64 3.22 8.27
CA PHE A 172 -8.42 3.74 7.13
C PHE A 172 -7.54 3.89 5.89
N ASN A 173 -8.06 3.41 4.76
CA ASN A 173 -7.41 3.44 3.44
C ASN A 173 -5.94 3.01 3.44
N LYS A 174 -5.52 2.16 4.40
CA LYS A 174 -4.15 1.62 4.58
C LYS A 174 -3.13 2.64 5.12
N VAL A 175 -3.58 3.80 5.60
CA VAL A 175 -2.69 4.93 5.89
C VAL A 175 -2.97 5.54 7.26
N LEU A 176 -4.21 5.93 7.53
CA LEU A 176 -4.57 6.61 8.78
C LEU A 176 -4.93 5.59 9.86
N ASN A 177 -4.15 5.52 10.93
CA ASN A 177 -4.39 4.62 12.05
C ASN A 177 -5.09 5.37 13.18
N ILE A 178 -6.20 4.84 13.67
CA ILE A 178 -6.87 5.29 14.89
C ILE A 178 -6.83 4.16 15.89
N ASN A 179 -6.22 4.39 17.05
CA ASN A 179 -6.05 3.36 18.06
C ASN A 179 -7.03 3.54 19.22
N ILE A 180 -7.75 2.48 19.56
CA ILE A 180 -8.77 2.47 20.61
C ILE A 180 -8.37 1.44 21.65
N VAL A 181 -8.08 1.90 22.87
CA VAL A 181 -7.71 1.02 23.98
C VAL A 181 -8.90 0.18 24.39
N THR A 182 -8.67 -1.13 24.53
CA THR A 182 -9.71 -2.07 24.95
C THR A 182 -9.10 -3.23 25.74
N GLU A 183 -9.89 -3.79 26.65
CA GLU A 183 -9.53 -5.00 27.40
C GLU A 183 -10.02 -6.29 26.72
N TYR A 184 -10.94 -6.15 25.76
CA TYR A 184 -11.59 -7.26 25.09
C TYR A 184 -10.68 -7.92 24.04
N GLN A 185 -10.80 -9.25 23.92
CA GLN A 185 -10.04 -10.04 22.96
C GLN A 185 -10.94 -10.52 21.82
N ILE A 186 -10.84 -9.88 20.66
CA ILE A 186 -11.73 -10.17 19.53
C ILE A 186 -11.36 -11.51 18.90
N ARG A 187 -12.34 -12.42 18.80
CA ARG A 187 -12.24 -13.68 18.05
C ARG A 187 -12.70 -13.51 16.60
N SER A 188 -13.85 -12.87 16.39
CA SER A 188 -14.46 -12.72 15.06
C SER A 188 -15.31 -11.46 14.94
N GLN A 189 -15.37 -10.89 13.74
CA GLN A 189 -16.30 -9.81 13.42
C GLN A 189 -17.67 -10.37 13.04
N VAL A 190 -18.71 -9.81 13.65
CA VAL A 190 -20.12 -10.16 13.42
C VAL A 190 -20.75 -9.18 12.43
N SER A 191 -20.53 -7.88 12.63
CA SER A 191 -21.01 -6.80 11.76
C SER A 191 -19.85 -5.91 11.29
N PRO A 192 -19.66 -5.75 9.96
CA PRO A 192 -18.67 -4.83 9.40
C PRO A 192 -19.22 -3.40 9.21
N ALA A 193 -20.32 -3.04 9.86
CA ALA A 193 -20.86 -1.69 9.73
C ALA A 193 -19.96 -0.68 10.45
N LEU A 194 -19.25 0.17 9.71
CA LEU A 194 -18.20 1.07 10.25
C LEU A 194 -18.59 1.81 11.54
N PHE A 195 -19.83 2.32 11.63
CA PHE A 195 -20.29 3.14 12.76
C PHE A 195 -20.93 2.33 13.89
N GLU A 196 -21.30 1.07 13.63
CA GLU A 196 -21.97 0.17 14.58
C GLU A 196 -21.38 -1.24 14.43
N GLN A 197 -20.13 -1.38 14.83
CA GLN A 197 -19.39 -2.61 14.63
C GLN A 197 -19.71 -3.59 15.74
N VAL A 198 -19.89 -4.86 15.38
CA VAL A 198 -20.21 -5.91 16.36
C VAL A 198 -19.17 -7.00 16.25
N TYR A 199 -18.66 -7.43 17.40
CA TYR A 199 -17.60 -8.42 17.55
C TYR A 199 -18.00 -9.49 18.56
N LEU A 200 -17.41 -10.66 18.39
CA LEU A 200 -17.46 -11.76 19.36
C LEU A 200 -16.09 -11.89 20.01
N ASP A 201 -16.04 -11.82 21.35
CA ASP A 201 -14.85 -12.00 22.17
C ASP A 201 -14.48 -13.50 22.35
N GLU A 202 -13.23 -13.78 22.73
CA GLU A 202 -12.79 -15.06 23.28
C GLU A 202 -13.64 -15.58 24.46
N ASN A 203 -14.20 -14.69 25.27
CA ASN A 203 -15.09 -14.99 26.40
C ASN A 203 -16.56 -15.23 25.98
N ASN A 204 -16.83 -15.36 24.67
CA ASN A 204 -18.17 -15.51 24.10
C ASN A 204 -19.10 -14.33 24.46
N GLN A 205 -18.55 -13.13 24.48
CA GLN A 205 -19.27 -11.88 24.71
C GLN A 205 -19.48 -11.16 23.38
N ILE A 206 -20.67 -10.61 23.17
CA ILE A 206 -20.97 -9.73 22.05
C ILE A 206 -20.62 -8.31 22.46
N ILE A 207 -19.64 -7.74 21.77
CA ILE A 207 -19.16 -6.38 22.00
C ILE A 207 -19.57 -5.53 20.81
N ARG A 208 -20.08 -4.35 21.10
CA ARG A 208 -20.40 -3.34 20.10
C ARG A 208 -19.49 -2.14 20.26
N ILE A 209 -18.93 -1.69 19.15
CA ILE A 209 -18.11 -0.48 19.07
C ILE A 209 -18.85 0.51 18.19
N ASP A 210 -19.26 1.61 18.80
CA ASP A 210 -19.99 2.68 18.15
C ASP A 210 -19.07 3.89 17.94
N ILE A 211 -19.07 4.42 16.72
CA ILE A 211 -18.43 5.71 16.39
C ILE A 211 -19.58 6.73 16.26
N PRO A 212 -19.97 7.42 17.35
CA PRO A 212 -21.09 8.34 17.29
C PRO A 212 -20.70 9.53 16.40
N THR A 213 -21.59 9.88 15.47
CA THR A 213 -21.40 11.06 14.62
C THR A 213 -22.75 11.61 14.18
N GLU A 214 -22.85 12.93 14.12
CA GLU A 214 -24.07 13.59 13.62
C GLU A 214 -24.30 13.31 12.13
N SER A 215 -23.23 13.07 11.36
CA SER A 215 -23.31 12.82 9.93
C SER A 215 -22.26 11.80 9.46
N ARG A 216 -22.71 10.56 9.27
CA ARG A 216 -21.88 9.44 8.79
C ARG A 216 -21.16 9.73 7.46
N GLN A 217 -21.85 10.37 6.52
CA GLN A 217 -21.25 10.74 5.23
C GLN A 217 -20.20 11.85 5.38
N ALA A 218 -20.43 12.84 6.25
CA ALA A 218 -19.46 13.90 6.49
C ALA A 218 -18.19 13.38 7.17
N TYR A 219 -18.35 12.51 8.17
CA TYR A 219 -17.24 11.78 8.78
C TYR A 219 -16.44 11.05 7.71
N ALA A 220 -17.13 10.27 6.86
CA ALA A 220 -16.45 9.48 5.85
C ALA A 220 -15.74 10.33 4.77
N ASP A 221 -16.35 11.47 4.38
CA ASP A 221 -15.73 12.46 3.50
C ASP A 221 -14.43 12.99 4.14
N SER A 222 -14.47 13.45 5.40
CA SER A 222 -13.30 13.96 6.13
C SER A 222 -12.19 12.92 6.26
N MET A 223 -12.51 11.69 6.66
CA MET A 223 -11.54 10.60 6.78
C MET A 223 -10.88 10.27 5.43
N THR A 224 -11.67 10.26 4.35
CA THR A 224 -11.13 10.03 3.00
C THR A 224 -10.20 11.16 2.58
N LEU A 225 -10.57 12.42 2.82
CA LEU A 225 -9.74 13.59 2.50
C LEU A 225 -8.42 13.60 3.27
N LEU A 226 -8.45 13.27 4.56
CA LEU A 226 -7.26 13.11 5.39
C LEU A 226 -6.34 12.00 4.86
N CYS A 227 -6.89 10.81 4.56
CA CYS A 227 -6.13 9.70 3.99
C CYS A 227 -5.45 10.08 2.68
N GLN A 228 -6.18 10.72 1.75
CA GLN A 228 -5.61 11.16 0.47
C GLN A 228 -4.49 12.19 0.70
N THR A 229 -4.69 13.12 1.64
CA THR A 229 -3.68 14.13 1.98
C THR A 229 -2.40 13.47 2.47
N ILE A 230 -2.48 12.49 3.37
CA ILE A 230 -1.31 11.73 3.84
C ILE A 230 -0.59 11.07 2.67
N GLU A 231 -1.32 10.37 1.80
CA GLU A 231 -0.72 9.68 0.64
C GLU A 231 0.04 10.64 -0.28
N TYR A 232 -0.52 11.81 -0.58
CA TYR A 232 0.15 12.81 -1.41
C TYR A 232 1.38 13.41 -0.72
N LEU A 233 1.32 13.70 0.58
CA LEU A 233 2.46 14.24 1.33
C LEU A 233 3.60 13.22 1.47
N GLU A 234 3.29 11.96 1.79
CA GLU A 234 4.27 10.86 1.84
C GLU A 234 5.00 10.70 0.49
N ARG A 235 4.24 10.67 -0.61
CA ARG A 235 4.80 10.54 -1.97
C ARG A 235 5.62 11.75 -2.39
N SER A 236 5.21 12.95 -1.99
CA SER A 236 5.98 14.19 -2.27
C SER A 236 7.34 14.13 -1.56
N LYS A 237 7.38 13.65 -0.31
CA LYS A 237 8.63 13.43 0.42
C LYS A 237 9.52 12.37 -0.25
N THR A 238 8.95 11.24 -0.70
CA THR A 238 9.71 10.23 -1.46
C THR A 238 10.27 10.80 -2.75
N THR A 239 9.46 11.55 -3.51
CA THR A 239 9.87 12.18 -4.78
C THR A 239 11.00 13.19 -4.56
N LEU A 240 10.92 14.01 -3.51
CA LEU A 240 11.98 14.97 -3.20
C LEU A 240 13.30 14.26 -2.91
N ASN A 241 13.29 13.17 -2.14
CA ASN A 241 14.48 12.36 -1.88
C ASN A 241 15.09 11.74 -3.15
N GLU A 242 14.27 11.41 -4.15
CA GLU A 242 14.76 10.94 -5.45
C GLU A 242 15.41 12.07 -6.26
N VAL A 243 14.77 13.24 -6.31
CA VAL A 243 15.29 14.43 -6.98
C VAL A 243 16.63 14.85 -6.36
N GLU A 244 16.73 14.87 -5.03
CA GLU A 244 17.99 15.15 -4.33
C GLU A 244 19.10 14.17 -4.74
N LYS A 245 18.80 12.86 -4.79
CA LYS A 245 19.79 11.84 -5.18
C LYS A 245 20.27 12.02 -6.61
N GLU A 246 19.36 12.32 -7.54
CA GLU A 246 19.68 12.55 -8.95
C GLU A 246 20.58 13.77 -9.13
N ILE A 247 20.20 14.91 -8.52
CA ILE A 247 20.96 16.16 -8.57
C ILE A 247 22.34 15.99 -7.91
N LYS A 248 22.39 15.34 -6.74
CA LYS A 248 23.64 15.06 -6.02
C LYS A 248 24.62 14.26 -6.88
N SER A 249 24.14 13.32 -7.69
CA SER A 249 25.00 12.53 -8.58
C SER A 249 25.72 13.39 -9.63
N PHE A 250 25.06 14.44 -10.12
CA PHE A 250 25.66 15.42 -11.03
C PHE A 250 26.70 16.27 -10.31
N TYR A 251 26.35 16.87 -9.17
CA TYR A 251 27.28 17.75 -8.44
C TYR A 251 28.53 17.03 -7.95
N ILE A 252 28.43 15.77 -7.49
CA ILE A 252 29.62 14.97 -7.16
C ILE A 252 30.57 14.85 -8.36
N ALA A 253 30.02 14.65 -9.57
CA ALA A 253 30.82 14.48 -10.77
C ALA A 253 31.50 15.79 -11.19
N ILE A 254 30.77 16.92 -11.24
CA ILE A 254 31.36 18.21 -11.61
C ILE A 254 32.33 18.72 -10.55
N ASN A 255 32.01 18.55 -9.25
CA ASN A 255 32.89 18.94 -8.16
C ASN A 255 34.26 18.26 -8.29
N ARG A 256 34.28 16.96 -8.57
CA ARG A 256 35.53 16.23 -8.81
C ARG A 256 36.36 16.82 -9.96
N TYR A 257 35.72 17.22 -11.06
CA TYR A 257 36.44 17.84 -12.17
C TYR A 257 36.97 19.23 -11.80
N LEU A 258 36.19 20.04 -11.08
CA LEU A 258 36.63 21.36 -10.61
C LEU A 258 37.78 21.24 -9.61
N SER A 259 37.70 20.34 -8.63
CA SER A 259 38.78 20.13 -7.66
C SER A 259 40.06 19.63 -8.35
N ASN A 260 39.95 18.74 -9.34
CA ASN A 260 41.09 18.30 -10.12
C ASN A 260 41.75 19.48 -10.87
N LEU A 261 40.95 20.32 -11.54
CA LEU A 261 41.46 21.49 -12.24
C LEU A 261 42.10 22.49 -11.27
N GLU A 262 41.50 22.70 -10.10
CA GLU A 262 42.04 23.57 -9.06
C GLU A 262 43.45 23.14 -8.61
N THR A 263 43.74 21.84 -8.58
CA THR A 263 45.09 21.35 -8.24
C THR A 263 46.15 21.59 -9.31
N GLU A 264 45.76 21.77 -10.57
CA GLU A 264 46.69 22.03 -11.68
C GLU A 264 46.94 23.52 -11.92
N VAL A 265 46.09 24.37 -11.36
CA VAL A 265 46.10 25.81 -11.60
C VAL A 265 46.87 26.54 -10.51
N LYS A 266 47.71 27.52 -10.92
CA LYS A 266 48.34 28.46 -9.99
C LYS A 266 47.38 29.57 -9.61
N GLY A 267 46.97 29.62 -8.34
CA GLY A 267 46.14 30.70 -7.79
C GLY A 267 44.66 30.36 -7.79
N ASN A 268 43.81 31.37 -7.96
CA ASN A 268 42.36 31.19 -7.85
C ASN A 268 41.77 30.54 -9.11
N LEU A 269 40.96 29.49 -8.93
CA LEU A 269 40.31 28.74 -10.02
C LEU A 269 39.45 29.65 -10.92
N LEU A 270 38.61 30.50 -10.33
CA LEU A 270 37.72 31.39 -11.07
C LEU A 270 38.51 32.38 -11.92
N GLN A 271 39.54 32.99 -11.35
CA GLN A 271 40.38 33.94 -12.07
C GLN A 271 41.04 33.30 -13.28
N ASN A 272 41.57 32.08 -13.13
CA ASN A 272 42.17 31.35 -14.24
C ASN A 272 41.16 30.96 -15.32
N LEU A 273 39.96 30.51 -14.94
CA LEU A 273 38.90 30.23 -15.91
C LEU A 273 38.47 31.49 -16.67
N SER A 274 38.36 32.63 -15.98
CA SER A 274 38.05 33.92 -16.59
C SER A 274 39.16 34.39 -17.55
N ASP A 275 40.43 34.24 -17.16
CA ASP A 275 41.58 34.59 -18.00
C ASP A 275 41.66 33.69 -19.26
N MET A 276 41.39 32.38 -19.11
CA MET A 276 41.31 31.44 -20.25
C MET A 276 40.19 31.85 -21.21
N LEU A 277 39.04 32.24 -20.69
CA LEU A 277 37.88 32.65 -21.48
C LEU A 277 38.13 33.96 -22.24
N LEU A 278 38.74 34.96 -21.59
CA LEU A 278 39.00 36.28 -22.17
C LEU A 278 40.17 36.30 -23.16
N THR A 279 41.25 35.60 -22.84
CA THR A 279 42.48 35.63 -23.65
C THR A 279 42.52 34.54 -24.71
N GLY A 280 41.73 33.47 -24.53
CA GLY A 280 41.81 32.26 -25.34
C GLY A 280 43.11 31.46 -25.13
N ASN A 281 43.98 31.91 -24.23
CA ASN A 281 45.26 31.27 -23.93
C ASN A 281 45.07 30.27 -22.79
N ILE A 282 45.43 29.01 -23.04
CA ILE A 282 45.28 27.93 -22.07
C ILE A 282 46.65 27.66 -21.42
N PRO A 283 46.79 27.81 -20.09
CA PRO A 283 48.05 27.53 -19.41
C PRO A 283 48.53 26.09 -19.64
N ASP A 284 49.81 25.94 -20.00
CA ASP A 284 50.44 24.64 -20.26
C ASP A 284 50.34 23.66 -19.08
N GLU A 285 50.28 24.20 -17.85
CA GLU A 285 50.17 23.43 -16.60
C GLU A 285 48.85 22.64 -16.53
N THR A 286 47.78 23.13 -17.17
CA THR A 286 46.45 22.49 -17.17
C THR A 286 46.27 21.44 -18.28
N LYS A 287 47.31 21.19 -19.07
CA LYS A 287 47.23 20.30 -20.23
C LYS A 287 46.87 18.86 -19.84
N ASP A 288 47.37 18.38 -18.70
CA ASP A 288 47.05 17.02 -18.22
C ASP A 288 45.55 16.89 -17.92
N PHE A 289 44.95 17.88 -17.25
CA PHE A 289 43.52 17.90 -17.00
C PHE A 289 42.71 17.83 -18.29
N TRP A 290 42.97 18.73 -19.26
CA TRP A 290 42.16 18.82 -20.47
C TRP A 290 42.27 17.58 -21.36
N VAL A 291 43.43 16.92 -21.41
CA VAL A 291 43.67 15.78 -22.29
C VAL A 291 43.35 14.45 -21.59
N ASN A 292 43.86 14.24 -20.38
CA ASN A 292 43.85 12.93 -19.72
C ASN A 292 42.73 12.77 -18.69
N GLN A 293 42.35 13.83 -17.96
CA GLN A 293 41.39 13.73 -16.87
C GLN A 293 39.95 14.02 -17.33
N PHE A 294 39.73 15.17 -17.99
CA PHE A 294 38.45 15.54 -18.58
C PHE A 294 38.33 14.94 -19.98
N GLY A 295 38.97 15.53 -20.99
CA GLY A 295 38.96 15.07 -22.38
C GLY A 295 37.56 14.88 -22.99
N GLU A 296 37.52 14.29 -24.19
CA GLU A 296 36.26 14.01 -24.92
C GLU A 296 35.32 13.09 -24.13
N ARG A 297 35.89 12.15 -23.36
CA ARG A 297 35.11 11.20 -22.56
C ARG A 297 34.46 11.86 -21.35
N GLY A 298 35.17 12.78 -20.68
CA GLY A 298 34.65 13.57 -19.57
C GLY A 298 33.54 14.50 -20.04
N PHE A 299 33.74 15.20 -21.17
CA PHE A 299 32.69 16.01 -21.79
C PHE A 299 31.42 15.19 -22.07
N LYS A 300 31.52 14.09 -22.82
CA LYS A 300 30.34 13.24 -23.13
C LYS A 300 29.65 12.69 -21.88
N LYS A 301 30.41 12.40 -20.83
CA LYS A 301 29.86 11.95 -19.54
C LYS A 301 29.11 13.09 -18.86
N MET A 302 29.70 14.27 -18.76
CA MET A 302 29.11 15.42 -18.07
C MET A 302 27.89 15.97 -18.81
N ASP A 303 27.96 16.09 -20.12
CA ASP A 303 26.84 16.48 -20.98
C ASP A 303 25.63 15.55 -20.77
N LYS A 304 25.87 14.23 -20.85
CA LYS A 304 24.81 13.22 -20.59
C LYS A 304 24.29 13.26 -19.15
N LEU A 305 25.15 13.48 -18.16
CA LEU A 305 24.73 13.57 -16.76
C LEU A 305 23.91 14.84 -16.49
N CYS A 306 24.32 15.97 -17.04
CA CYS A 306 23.61 17.24 -16.95
C CYS A 306 22.22 17.10 -17.56
N GLU A 307 22.13 16.61 -18.80
CA GLU A 307 20.86 16.44 -19.50
C GLU A 307 19.93 15.49 -18.72
N ASN A 308 20.44 14.33 -18.30
CA ASN A 308 19.63 13.37 -17.57
C ASN A 308 19.17 13.88 -16.20
N ALA A 309 20.07 14.44 -15.39
CA ALA A 309 19.75 14.85 -14.03
C ALA A 309 18.74 16.00 -14.03
N PHE A 310 19.02 17.09 -14.75
CA PHE A 310 18.16 18.26 -14.74
C PHE A 310 16.82 18.02 -15.46
N GLU A 311 16.79 17.30 -16.59
CA GLU A 311 15.53 17.00 -17.29
C GLU A 311 14.63 16.05 -16.50
N GLN A 312 15.21 14.99 -15.88
CA GLN A 312 14.44 14.08 -15.05
C GLN A 312 13.91 14.78 -13.80
N CYS A 313 14.73 15.59 -13.14
CA CYS A 313 14.33 16.37 -11.99
C CYS A 313 13.24 17.38 -12.35
N HIS A 314 13.37 18.13 -13.44
CA HIS A 314 12.34 19.07 -13.91
C HIS A 314 11.00 18.35 -14.13
N ARG A 315 11.00 17.20 -14.79
CA ARG A 315 9.77 16.40 -14.99
C ARG A 315 9.18 15.91 -13.67
N LYS A 316 10.01 15.42 -12.75
CA LYS A 316 9.56 14.95 -11.42
C LYS A 316 8.98 16.08 -10.59
N VAL A 317 9.64 17.23 -10.55
CA VAL A 317 9.14 18.42 -9.82
C VAL A 317 7.79 18.84 -10.38
N PHE A 318 7.65 18.96 -11.69
CA PHE A 318 6.38 19.36 -12.31
C PHE A 318 5.26 18.35 -12.08
N GLN A 319 5.50 17.06 -12.38
CA GLN A 319 4.45 16.04 -12.38
C GLN A 319 4.14 15.48 -10.98
N TYR A 320 5.16 15.40 -10.12
CA TYR A 320 5.10 14.65 -8.85
C TYR A 320 5.42 15.47 -7.60
N LEU A 321 5.63 16.79 -7.72
CA LEU A 321 5.64 17.72 -6.57
C LEU A 321 4.60 18.83 -6.73
N ILE A 322 4.65 19.58 -7.84
CA ILE A 322 3.74 20.72 -8.09
C ILE A 322 2.28 20.24 -8.19
N ALA A 323 1.98 19.33 -9.13
CA ALA A 323 0.60 18.85 -9.32
C ALA A 323 0.03 18.16 -8.06
N PRO A 324 0.78 17.29 -7.33
CA PRO A 324 0.37 16.79 -6.03
C PRO A 324 0.08 17.87 -4.98
N MET A 325 0.92 18.90 -4.89
CA MET A 325 0.74 19.95 -3.90
C MET A 325 -0.49 20.82 -4.20
N GLU A 326 -0.76 21.12 -5.47
CA GLU A 326 -2.03 21.73 -5.89
C GLU A 326 -3.23 20.87 -5.46
N ARG A 327 -3.10 19.54 -5.63
CA ARG A 327 -4.13 18.60 -5.21
C ARG A 327 -4.32 18.58 -3.70
N VAL A 328 -3.24 18.60 -2.91
CA VAL A 328 -3.29 18.69 -1.44
C VAL A 328 -4.01 19.94 -0.99
N ILE A 329 -3.69 21.10 -1.58
CA ILE A 329 -4.36 22.37 -1.24
C ILE A 329 -5.88 22.27 -1.47
N LEU A 330 -6.30 21.66 -2.58
CA LEU A 330 -7.73 21.45 -2.87
C LEU A 330 -8.39 20.47 -1.91
N LEU A 331 -7.72 19.38 -1.53
CA LEU A 331 -8.21 18.42 -0.55
C LEU A 331 -8.39 19.07 0.83
N LEU A 332 -7.42 19.87 1.25
CA LEU A 332 -7.47 20.61 2.51
C LEU A 332 -8.53 21.71 2.50
N SER A 333 -8.74 22.39 1.37
CA SER A 333 -9.83 23.37 1.22
C SER A 333 -11.22 22.71 1.31
N GLU A 334 -11.37 21.49 0.77
CA GLU A 334 -12.60 20.71 0.93
C GLU A 334 -12.78 20.23 2.38
N LEU A 335 -11.69 19.84 3.04
CA LEU A 335 -11.68 19.47 4.46
C LEU A 335 -12.11 20.67 5.31
N GLU A 336 -11.53 21.86 5.07
CA GLU A 336 -11.91 23.12 5.72
C GLU A 336 -13.42 23.40 5.53
N GLY A 337 -13.93 23.23 4.32
CA GLY A 337 -15.36 23.39 4.02
C GLY A 337 -16.23 22.39 4.78
N THR A 338 -15.82 21.11 4.83
CA THR A 338 -16.56 20.06 5.53
C THR A 338 -16.55 20.28 7.04
N SER A 339 -15.40 20.64 7.60
CA SER A 339 -15.23 20.98 9.01
C SER A 339 -16.03 22.23 9.39
N LYS A 340 -16.12 23.24 8.51
CA LYS A 340 -16.85 24.47 8.80
C LYS A 340 -18.36 24.29 8.89
N TRP A 341 -18.94 23.45 8.03
CA TRP A 341 -20.41 23.34 7.90
C TRP A 341 -21.01 22.10 8.56
N ARG A 342 -20.24 21.02 8.67
CA ARG A 342 -20.73 19.74 9.23
C ARG A 342 -19.95 19.28 10.47
N ASN A 343 -18.69 19.67 10.57
CA ASN A 343 -17.75 19.39 11.66
C ASN A 343 -17.81 18.00 12.32
N ALA A 344 -17.89 16.93 11.52
CA ALA A 344 -18.16 15.59 12.05
C ALA A 344 -17.04 14.96 12.90
N ILE A 345 -15.83 15.54 12.92
CA ILE A 345 -14.64 15.07 13.66
C ILE A 345 -14.04 16.24 14.49
N GLU A 346 -14.78 17.34 14.65
CA GLU A 346 -14.39 18.48 15.51
C GLU A 346 -13.01 19.12 15.21
N LEU A 347 -12.57 19.11 13.94
CA LEU A 347 -11.28 19.66 13.55
C LEU A 347 -11.22 21.19 13.67
N ASP A 348 -10.09 21.72 14.14
CA ASP A 348 -9.90 23.16 14.25
C ASP A 348 -9.67 23.82 12.88
N LEU A 349 -10.49 24.83 12.58
CA LEU A 349 -10.45 25.52 11.28
C LEU A 349 -9.18 26.37 11.10
N SER A 350 -8.62 26.90 12.19
CA SER A 350 -7.40 27.71 12.14
C SER A 350 -6.17 26.87 11.81
N ASP A 351 -6.10 25.64 12.32
CA ASP A 351 -5.04 24.70 11.99
C ASP A 351 -5.10 24.24 10.53
N ILE A 352 -6.31 23.92 10.02
CA ILE A 352 -6.50 23.59 8.60
C ILE A 352 -6.10 24.77 7.71
N ALA A 353 -6.53 25.99 8.04
CA ALA A 353 -6.20 27.19 7.26
C ALA A 353 -4.70 27.51 7.28
N ASN A 354 -4.04 27.30 8.43
CA ASN A 354 -2.59 27.47 8.55
C ASN A 354 -1.84 26.46 7.67
N LEU A 355 -2.26 25.19 7.70
CA LEU A 355 -1.68 24.14 6.86
C LEU A 355 -1.86 24.45 5.37
N ILE A 356 -3.04 24.92 4.94
CA ILE A 356 -3.27 25.35 3.55
C ILE A 356 -2.26 26.43 3.15
N LYS A 357 -2.02 27.42 4.02
CA LYS A 357 -1.07 28.51 3.75
C LYS A 357 0.38 28.01 3.65
N GLN A 358 0.77 27.03 4.47
CA GLN A 358 2.08 26.39 4.36
C GLN A 358 2.21 25.63 3.05
N CYS A 359 1.22 24.81 2.67
CA CYS A 359 1.20 24.12 1.38
C CYS A 359 1.26 25.07 0.17
N GLN A 360 0.60 26.23 0.24
CA GLN A 360 0.70 27.28 -0.80
C GLN A 360 2.10 27.90 -0.87
N THR A 361 2.77 28.05 0.27
CA THR A 361 4.15 28.55 0.32
C THR A 361 5.10 27.50 -0.28
N GLU A 362 4.92 26.23 0.07
CA GLU A 362 5.68 25.12 -0.49
C GLU A 362 5.49 24.98 -2.00
N LEU A 363 4.27 25.14 -2.51
CA LEU A 363 4.00 25.16 -3.95
C LEU A 363 4.79 26.26 -4.68
N LYS A 364 4.91 27.45 -4.07
CA LYS A 364 5.74 28.53 -4.62
C LYS A 364 7.21 28.12 -4.63
N THR A 365 7.70 27.49 -3.57
CA THR A 365 9.07 26.99 -3.47
C THR A 365 9.36 25.92 -4.53
N TYR A 366 8.46 24.96 -4.76
CA TYR A 366 8.59 23.99 -5.86
C TYR A 366 8.62 24.64 -7.24
N THR A 367 7.77 25.65 -7.44
CA THR A 367 7.75 26.39 -8.70
C THR A 367 9.06 27.13 -8.92
N GLN A 368 9.58 27.83 -7.91
CA GLN A 368 10.87 28.50 -8.00
C GLN A 368 12.01 27.51 -8.23
N PHE A 369 12.02 26.39 -7.51
CA PHE A 369 13.01 25.32 -7.69
C PHE A 369 13.04 24.80 -9.13
N MET A 370 11.88 24.64 -9.77
CA MET A 370 11.78 24.24 -11.18
C MET A 370 12.42 25.26 -12.12
N TRP A 371 12.22 26.56 -11.87
CA TRP A 371 12.86 27.63 -12.65
C TRP A 371 14.36 27.65 -12.47
N ASP A 372 14.84 27.54 -11.23
CA ASP A 372 16.26 27.52 -10.90
C ASP A 372 16.96 26.29 -11.52
N LEU A 373 16.31 25.11 -11.53
CA LEU A 373 16.81 23.92 -12.23
C LEU A 373 17.00 24.17 -13.72
N LYS A 374 16.05 24.85 -14.36
CA LYS A 374 16.12 25.15 -15.79
C LYS A 374 17.24 26.15 -16.09
N GLU A 375 17.30 27.25 -15.34
CA GLU A 375 18.34 28.28 -15.49
C GLU A 375 19.74 27.68 -15.29
N GLU A 376 19.93 26.86 -14.26
CA GLU A 376 21.22 26.25 -13.95
C GLU A 376 21.63 25.21 -15.00
N LYS A 377 20.67 24.43 -15.54
CA LYS A 377 20.92 23.54 -16.70
C LYS A 377 21.46 24.33 -17.90
N GLU A 378 20.81 25.43 -18.27
CA GLU A 378 21.21 26.25 -19.42
C GLU A 378 22.64 26.78 -19.27
N HIS A 379 23.00 27.25 -18.07
CA HIS A 379 24.36 27.70 -17.77
C HIS A 379 25.40 26.57 -17.85
N TYR A 380 25.12 25.39 -17.29
CA TYR A 380 26.06 24.26 -17.36
C TYR A 380 26.24 23.74 -18.79
N VAL A 381 25.19 23.73 -19.60
CA VAL A 381 25.28 23.35 -21.02
C VAL A 381 26.19 24.32 -21.78
N GLU A 382 26.02 25.63 -21.58
CA GLU A 382 26.90 26.63 -22.18
C GLU A 382 28.36 26.46 -21.73
N PHE A 383 28.57 26.24 -20.42
CA PHE A 383 29.87 26.00 -19.82
C PHE A 383 30.56 24.74 -20.37
N PHE A 384 29.86 23.61 -20.49
CA PHE A 384 30.43 22.39 -21.03
C PHE A 384 30.74 22.49 -22.52
N ASN A 385 29.95 23.24 -23.29
CA ASN A 385 30.26 23.52 -24.69
C ASN A 385 31.56 24.34 -24.80
N TRP A 386 31.76 25.33 -23.93
CA TRP A 386 33.04 26.06 -23.87
C TRP A 386 34.22 25.14 -23.47
N TRP A 387 34.05 24.28 -22.46
CA TRP A 387 35.08 23.29 -22.12
C TRP A 387 35.39 22.32 -23.25
N LYS A 388 34.38 21.95 -24.04
CA LYS A 388 34.58 21.13 -25.24
C LYS A 388 35.44 21.86 -26.28
N GLU A 389 35.23 23.15 -26.51
CA GLU A 389 36.08 23.94 -27.41
C GLU A 389 37.55 23.92 -26.97
N ILE A 390 37.82 23.97 -25.66
CA ILE A 390 39.18 23.83 -25.10
C ILE A 390 39.76 22.45 -25.42
N VAL A 391 39.00 21.37 -25.17
CA VAL A 391 39.42 20.00 -25.48
C VAL A 391 39.69 19.82 -26.98
N ASP A 392 38.83 20.36 -27.83
CA ASP A 392 38.94 20.26 -29.29
C ASP A 392 40.17 21.02 -29.83
N LYS A 393 40.57 22.15 -29.20
CA LYS A 393 41.83 22.84 -29.51
C LYS A 393 43.06 21.98 -29.24
N PHE A 394 43.09 21.21 -28.14
CA PHE A 394 44.19 20.28 -27.87
C PHE A 394 44.18 19.04 -28.78
N ALA A 395 43.06 18.76 -29.45
CA ALA A 395 42.90 17.68 -30.41
C ALA A 395 43.09 18.13 -31.88
N ASP A 396 43.55 19.35 -32.11
CA ASP A 396 43.72 19.97 -33.43
C ASP A 396 42.46 19.92 -34.33
N LYS A 397 41.26 19.99 -33.72
CA LYS A 397 39.99 20.07 -34.46
C LYS A 397 39.62 21.53 -34.73
N GLU A 398 38.94 21.78 -35.86
CA GLU A 398 38.37 23.11 -36.14
C GLU A 398 37.32 23.47 -35.07
N THR A 399 37.47 24.65 -34.46
CA THR A 399 36.55 25.17 -33.44
C THR A 399 35.79 26.37 -33.98
N THR A 400 34.47 26.38 -33.83
CA THR A 400 33.62 27.56 -34.04
C THR A 400 33.14 28.03 -32.69
N THR A 401 33.54 29.23 -32.27
CA THR A 401 33.11 29.82 -30.99
C THR A 401 31.61 30.04 -31.01
N THR A 402 30.88 29.31 -30.18
CA THR A 402 29.40 29.39 -30.15
C THR A 402 28.84 29.99 -28.87
N ALA A 403 29.66 30.11 -27.82
CA ALA A 403 29.21 30.57 -26.50
C ALA A 403 29.31 32.10 -26.31
N SER A 404 28.41 32.64 -25.50
CA SER A 404 28.40 34.04 -25.11
C SER A 404 29.44 34.29 -24.01
N THR A 405 30.48 35.05 -24.33
CA THR A 405 31.55 35.38 -23.36
C THR A 405 31.01 36.10 -22.12
N SER A 406 29.98 36.94 -22.27
CA SER A 406 29.37 37.66 -21.14
C SER A 406 28.64 36.71 -20.19
N SER A 407 27.82 35.82 -20.74
CA SER A 407 27.01 34.86 -19.98
C SER A 407 27.88 33.87 -19.21
N LEU A 408 28.96 33.41 -19.83
CA LEU A 408 29.95 32.56 -19.18
C LEU A 408 30.69 33.28 -18.04
N LEU A 409 31.10 34.54 -18.21
CA LEU A 409 31.75 35.30 -17.13
C LEU A 409 30.83 35.50 -15.93
N GLU A 410 29.56 35.83 -16.17
CA GLU A 410 28.55 35.94 -15.12
C GLU A 410 28.39 34.60 -14.39
N PHE A 411 28.27 33.49 -15.14
CA PHE A 411 28.16 32.16 -14.54
C PHE A 411 29.40 31.78 -13.70
N LEU A 412 30.61 32.00 -14.22
CA LEU A 412 31.87 31.72 -13.53
C LEU A 412 31.94 32.45 -12.18
N HIS A 413 31.63 33.74 -12.16
CA HIS A 413 31.77 34.56 -10.96
C HIS A 413 30.61 34.42 -9.97
N SER A 414 29.40 34.15 -10.45
CA SER A 414 28.21 34.14 -9.59
C SER A 414 27.72 32.74 -9.21
N ASN A 415 27.81 31.75 -10.10
CA ASN A 415 27.04 30.51 -9.96
C ASN A 415 27.87 29.22 -10.04
N LEU A 416 29.10 29.23 -10.60
CA LEU A 416 29.89 28.00 -10.77
C LEU A 416 30.25 27.33 -9.42
N LEU A 417 30.65 28.13 -8.44
CA LEU A 417 30.97 27.66 -7.09
C LEU A 417 29.81 27.83 -6.09
N GLN A 418 28.73 28.50 -6.51
CA GLN A 418 27.56 28.82 -5.70
C GLN A 418 26.28 28.44 -6.45
N SER A 419 25.80 27.22 -6.22
CA SER A 419 24.59 26.75 -6.89
C SER A 419 23.33 27.32 -6.24
N LYS A 420 22.40 27.79 -7.07
CA LYS A 420 21.04 28.17 -6.65
C LYS A 420 20.20 26.94 -6.36
N VAL A 421 20.37 25.85 -7.09
CA VAL A 421 19.65 24.59 -6.90
C VAL A 421 19.98 23.92 -5.56
N LEU A 422 21.23 24.04 -5.07
CA LEU A 422 21.65 23.40 -3.82
C LEU A 422 20.98 23.99 -2.56
N GLN A 423 20.47 25.23 -2.61
CA GLN A 423 19.78 25.86 -1.47
C GLN A 423 18.51 25.08 -1.04
N TYR A 424 17.91 24.34 -1.96
CA TYR A 424 16.66 23.60 -1.74
C TYR A 424 16.86 22.23 -1.07
N ILE A 425 17.97 21.55 -1.37
CA ILE A 425 18.20 20.14 -1.00
C ILE A 425 19.37 19.93 -0.04
N THR A 426 20.22 20.95 0.12
CA THR A 426 21.34 21.01 1.07
C THR A 426 22.30 19.84 1.00
N ASN A 427 23.15 19.91 -0.01
CA ASN A 427 24.37 19.12 -0.07
C ASN A 427 25.50 20.06 -0.45
N ASP A 428 26.37 20.38 0.50
CA ASP A 428 27.64 21.02 0.20
C ASP A 428 28.60 20.02 -0.42
N PHE A 429 29.42 20.49 -1.36
CA PHE A 429 30.56 19.76 -1.89
C PHE A 429 31.85 20.54 -1.59
N ASP A 430 33.00 19.91 -1.83
CA ASP A 430 34.30 20.49 -1.49
C ASP A 430 34.53 21.84 -2.18
N THR A 431 34.17 21.95 -3.46
CA THR A 431 34.37 23.12 -4.31
C THR A 431 33.06 23.87 -4.59
N ILE A 432 31.92 23.18 -4.66
CA ILE A 432 30.60 23.79 -4.93
C ILE A 432 29.78 23.89 -3.63
N LYS A 433 29.34 25.11 -3.32
CA LYS A 433 28.51 25.45 -2.15
C LYS A 433 27.10 25.87 -2.59
N TYR A 434 26.14 25.85 -1.68
CA TYR A 434 24.83 26.47 -1.93
C TYR A 434 24.92 28.00 -1.84
N ALA A 435 24.04 28.69 -2.57
CA ALA A 435 23.84 30.12 -2.46
C ALA A 435 22.68 30.43 -1.48
N GLY A 436 22.90 31.24 -0.45
CA GLY A 436 21.82 31.74 0.42
C GLY A 436 21.50 30.88 1.65
N GLU A 437 20.21 30.76 2.00
CA GLU A 437 19.71 29.93 3.10
C GLU A 437 19.65 28.45 2.68
N SER A 438 20.06 27.54 3.56
CA SER A 438 20.03 26.11 3.29
C SER A 438 18.69 25.50 3.70
N GLN A 439 18.34 24.36 3.10
CA GLN A 439 17.28 23.44 3.55
C GLN A 439 15.85 23.92 3.30
N LEU A 440 15.65 24.81 2.32
CA LEU A 440 14.34 25.42 2.07
C LEU A 440 13.19 24.41 1.87
N LEU A 441 13.43 23.27 1.20
CA LEU A 441 12.39 22.25 1.00
C LEU A 441 12.32 21.23 2.15
N SER A 442 13.43 20.92 2.82
CA SER A 442 13.38 19.99 3.95
C SER A 442 12.73 20.63 5.16
N ASP A 443 12.98 21.91 5.41
CA ASP A 443 12.45 22.64 6.55
C ASP A 443 10.94 22.87 6.36
N SER A 444 10.52 23.32 5.18
CA SER A 444 9.09 23.47 4.87
C SER A 444 8.33 22.15 4.93
N GLN A 445 8.91 21.03 4.47
CA GLN A 445 8.29 19.72 4.58
C GLN A 445 8.16 19.27 6.03
N GLN A 446 9.14 19.59 6.90
CA GLN A 446 9.04 19.32 8.32
C GLN A 446 7.94 20.17 8.97
N GLU A 447 7.83 21.45 8.62
CA GLU A 447 6.75 22.34 9.12
C GLU A 447 5.36 21.84 8.71
N ILE A 448 5.19 21.45 7.44
CA ILE A 448 3.94 20.86 6.93
C ILE A 448 3.63 19.55 7.66
N SER A 449 4.63 18.68 7.85
CA SER A 449 4.45 17.41 8.54
C SER A 449 4.03 17.62 9.99
N ALA A 450 4.66 18.57 10.69
CA ALA A 450 4.32 18.92 12.06
C ALA A 450 2.90 19.51 12.16
N SER A 451 2.54 20.40 11.25
CA SER A 451 1.21 21.04 11.25
C SER A 451 0.11 20.05 10.87
N PHE A 452 0.39 19.11 9.97
CA PHE A 452 -0.54 18.03 9.66
C PHE A 452 -0.67 17.03 10.81
N GLN A 453 0.42 16.77 11.55
CA GLN A 453 0.37 15.92 12.74
C GLN A 453 -0.58 16.48 13.81
N ILE A 454 -0.63 17.81 13.99
CA ILE A 454 -1.62 18.44 14.90
C ILE A 454 -3.06 18.05 14.52
N LEU A 455 -3.38 18.03 13.22
CA LEU A 455 -4.72 17.59 12.76
C LEU A 455 -4.95 16.10 13.02
N LEU A 456 -3.93 15.26 12.87
CA LEU A 456 -4.04 13.84 13.19
C LEU A 456 -4.24 13.61 14.69
N ASP A 457 -3.56 14.39 15.53
CA ASP A 457 -3.71 14.33 16.98
C ASP A 457 -5.14 14.72 17.40
N GLN A 458 -5.76 15.71 16.73
CA GLN A 458 -7.18 16.06 16.92
C GLN A 458 -8.11 14.92 16.52
N VAL A 459 -7.82 14.24 15.40
CA VAL A 459 -8.57 13.05 14.99
C VAL A 459 -8.48 11.97 16.07
N ASP A 460 -7.28 11.69 16.58
CA ASP A 460 -7.10 10.70 17.64
C ASP A 460 -7.81 11.10 18.94
N GLU A 461 -7.72 12.37 19.35
CA GLU A 461 -8.43 12.91 20.52
C GLU A 461 -9.95 12.77 20.38
N TYR A 462 -10.51 13.07 19.21
CA TYR A 462 -11.92 12.88 18.91
C TYR A 462 -12.33 11.42 19.09
N HIS A 463 -11.59 10.47 18.51
CA HIS A 463 -11.93 9.05 18.62
C HIS A 463 -11.76 8.51 20.04
N GLN A 464 -10.74 8.95 20.77
CA GLN A 464 -10.54 8.54 22.17
C GLN A 464 -11.65 9.04 23.10
N SER A 465 -12.22 10.21 22.81
CA SER A 465 -13.28 10.83 23.62
C SER A 465 -14.69 10.36 23.25
N HIS A 466 -14.92 9.98 21.99
CA HIS A 466 -16.26 9.71 21.48
C HIS A 466 -16.53 8.24 21.17
N VAL A 467 -15.53 7.40 20.89
CA VAL A 467 -15.80 6.00 20.57
C VAL A 467 -16.23 5.25 21.83
N GLU A 468 -17.39 4.62 21.75
CA GLU A 468 -18.01 3.92 22.86
C GLU A 468 -17.94 2.41 22.62
N ILE A 469 -17.49 1.67 23.64
CA ILE A 469 -17.42 0.21 23.64
C ILE A 469 -18.43 -0.32 24.64
N TYR A 470 -19.37 -1.13 24.14
CA TYR A 470 -20.46 -1.71 24.90
C TYR A 470 -20.39 -3.23 24.93
N LEU A 471 -20.65 -3.82 26.09
CA LEU A 471 -21.01 -5.23 26.20
C LEU A 471 -22.51 -5.35 25.93
N GLU A 472 -22.91 -5.86 24.76
CA GLU A 472 -24.33 -6.03 24.43
C GLU A 472 -24.92 -7.24 25.16
N THR A 473 -24.22 -8.37 25.14
CA THR A 473 -24.75 -9.64 25.65
C THR A 473 -23.62 -10.64 25.92
N GLU A 474 -23.75 -11.41 27.00
CA GLU A 474 -22.92 -12.60 27.23
C GLU A 474 -23.65 -13.83 26.70
N ILE A 475 -23.00 -14.61 25.83
CA ILE A 475 -23.59 -15.82 25.28
C ILE A 475 -23.34 -16.96 26.28
N TYR A 476 -24.39 -17.37 27.00
CA TYR A 476 -24.29 -18.50 27.90
C TYR A 476 -24.65 -19.79 27.17
N HIS A 477 -23.73 -20.75 27.18
CA HIS A 477 -24.02 -22.10 26.73
C HIS A 477 -23.62 -23.12 27.81
N PRO A 478 -24.39 -24.21 28.01
CA PRO A 478 -24.24 -25.12 29.15
C PRO A 478 -23.12 -26.18 29.07
N THR A 479 -22.56 -26.48 27.89
CA THR A 479 -21.34 -27.32 27.72
C THR A 479 -20.08 -26.47 27.45
N LEU A 480 -18.96 -27.01 26.98
CA LEU A 480 -17.68 -26.28 26.87
C LEU A 480 -16.98 -26.48 25.50
N SER A 481 -17.63 -27.12 24.53
CA SER A 481 -16.96 -27.66 23.33
C SER A 481 -17.64 -27.21 22.04
N TRP A 482 -17.63 -25.90 21.76
CA TRP A 482 -18.17 -25.36 20.52
C TRP A 482 -17.17 -24.57 19.70
N GLU A 483 -17.42 -24.57 18.39
CA GLU A 483 -17.01 -23.49 17.51
C GLU A 483 -18.19 -22.52 17.38
N ILE A 484 -17.98 -21.23 17.69
CA ILE A 484 -19.00 -20.18 17.63
C ILE A 484 -18.54 -19.11 16.67
N ARG A 485 -19.43 -18.70 15.76
CA ARG A 485 -19.25 -17.51 14.93
C ARG A 485 -20.55 -16.72 14.89
N GLY A 486 -20.44 -15.40 14.80
CA GLY A 486 -21.59 -14.52 14.60
C GLY A 486 -21.60 -13.92 13.20
N SER A 487 -22.78 -13.54 12.74
CA SER A 487 -22.95 -12.69 11.55
C SER A 487 -24.19 -11.82 11.70
N THR A 488 -24.39 -10.88 10.78
CA THR A 488 -25.64 -10.15 10.64
C THR A 488 -26.39 -10.66 9.42
N TRP A 489 -27.63 -11.07 9.65
CA TRP A 489 -28.58 -11.26 8.58
C TRP A 489 -29.53 -10.07 8.62
N GLY A 490 -29.52 -9.22 7.59
CA GLY A 490 -30.38 -8.03 7.54
C GLY A 490 -30.13 -7.09 8.73
N LEU A 491 -31.14 -6.93 9.60
CA LEU A 491 -31.06 -6.13 10.84
C LEU A 491 -30.88 -6.99 12.10
N GLN A 492 -30.72 -8.31 11.97
CA GLN A 492 -30.64 -9.24 13.10
C GLN A 492 -29.23 -9.81 13.22
N THR A 493 -28.70 -9.78 14.44
CA THR A 493 -27.50 -10.54 14.80
C THR A 493 -27.88 -12.01 14.97
N VAL A 494 -27.13 -12.89 14.31
CA VAL A 494 -27.28 -14.34 14.41
C VAL A 494 -25.97 -14.96 14.87
N GLU A 495 -26.07 -15.99 15.68
CA GLU A 495 -24.94 -16.80 16.11
C GLU A 495 -25.12 -18.22 15.58
N ALA A 496 -24.04 -18.83 15.13
CA ALA A 496 -23.99 -20.23 14.78
C ALA A 496 -23.00 -20.93 15.73
N SER A 497 -23.50 -21.95 16.43
CA SER A 497 -22.74 -22.74 17.40
C SER A 497 -22.70 -24.20 16.96
N LEU A 498 -21.50 -24.74 16.76
CA LEU A 498 -21.27 -26.13 16.40
C LEU A 498 -20.80 -26.91 17.61
N ASP A 499 -21.62 -27.85 18.10
CA ASP A 499 -21.20 -28.79 19.14
C ASP A 499 -20.28 -29.85 18.54
N LEU A 500 -19.02 -29.86 18.97
CA LEU A 500 -18.00 -30.76 18.44
C LEU A 500 -18.26 -32.24 18.79
N ASN A 501 -19.01 -32.52 19.86
CA ASN A 501 -19.32 -33.87 20.31
C ASN A 501 -20.55 -34.44 19.60
N THR A 502 -21.63 -33.66 19.55
CA THR A 502 -22.90 -34.11 18.92
C THR A 502 -22.94 -33.85 17.42
N LYS A 503 -22.01 -33.03 16.90
CA LYS A 503 -22.01 -32.54 15.51
C LYS A 503 -23.33 -31.85 15.13
N LYS A 504 -24.04 -31.29 16.12
CA LYS A 504 -25.23 -30.46 15.90
C LYS A 504 -24.77 -29.00 15.78
N LEU A 505 -25.09 -28.39 14.65
CA LEU A 505 -25.00 -26.95 14.47
C LEU A 505 -26.37 -26.34 14.84
N SER A 506 -26.37 -25.38 15.74
CA SER A 506 -27.55 -24.57 16.08
C SER A 506 -27.30 -23.13 15.66
N VAL A 507 -28.26 -22.56 14.93
CA VAL A 507 -28.30 -21.13 14.61
C VAL A 507 -29.36 -20.48 15.47
N SER A 508 -28.99 -19.49 16.26
CA SER A 508 -29.88 -18.78 17.19
C SER A 508 -29.70 -17.28 17.02
N ARG A 509 -30.64 -16.49 17.57
CA ARG A 509 -30.27 -15.12 17.94
C ARG A 509 -29.59 -15.17 19.31
N PRO A 510 -28.67 -14.24 19.62
CA PRO A 510 -27.97 -14.23 20.90
C PRO A 510 -28.94 -14.32 22.08
N ASN A 511 -28.81 -15.37 22.89
CA ASN A 511 -29.67 -15.67 24.04
C ASN A 511 -31.19 -15.73 23.75
N ASP A 512 -31.58 -15.99 22.51
CA ASP A 512 -32.98 -16.14 22.07
C ASP A 512 -33.26 -17.56 21.58
N VAL A 513 -34.45 -17.78 21.02
CA VAL A 513 -34.90 -19.05 20.45
C VAL A 513 -34.00 -19.48 19.27
N GLU A 514 -33.67 -20.78 19.27
CA GLU A 514 -33.02 -21.50 18.16
C GLU A 514 -33.82 -21.27 16.87
N ILE A 515 -33.20 -20.64 15.87
CA ILE A 515 -33.79 -20.33 14.56
C ILE A 515 -33.87 -21.61 13.74
N ASP A 516 -32.75 -22.33 13.63
CA ASP A 516 -32.67 -23.59 12.90
C ASP A 516 -31.49 -24.44 13.34
N THR A 517 -31.47 -25.71 12.92
CA THR A 517 -30.40 -26.66 13.25
C THR A 517 -30.06 -27.61 12.13
N VAL A 518 -28.78 -27.95 12.05
CA VAL A 518 -28.27 -28.98 11.14
C VAL A 518 -27.56 -30.04 11.96
N SER A 519 -27.99 -31.29 11.81
CA SER A 519 -27.35 -32.45 12.45
C SER A 519 -26.23 -33.01 11.57
N GLY A 520 -25.14 -33.47 12.18
CA GLY A 520 -24.01 -34.03 11.44
C GLY A 520 -23.14 -32.99 10.73
N ALA A 521 -23.17 -31.73 11.19
CA ALA A 521 -22.35 -30.64 10.68
C ALA A 521 -20.86 -30.88 10.98
N LYS A 522 -20.03 -30.67 9.97
CA LYS A 522 -18.56 -30.79 10.02
C LYS A 522 -17.87 -29.44 10.04
N ALA A 523 -18.33 -28.52 9.21
CA ALA A 523 -17.81 -27.15 9.09
C ALA A 523 -18.92 -26.20 8.65
N PHE A 524 -18.76 -24.91 8.95
CA PHE A 524 -19.72 -23.88 8.54
C PHE A 524 -19.00 -22.55 8.31
N GLU A 525 -19.55 -21.72 7.44
CA GLU A 525 -19.06 -20.37 7.23
C GLU A 525 -20.17 -19.43 6.76
N PHE A 526 -20.14 -18.21 7.28
CA PHE A 526 -21.09 -17.16 6.92
C PHE A 526 -20.73 -16.50 5.58
N ARG A 527 -21.75 -16.20 4.80
CA ARG A 527 -21.72 -15.22 3.71
C ARG A 527 -22.49 -13.98 4.13
N GLU A 528 -22.49 -12.94 3.30
CA GLU A 528 -23.19 -11.68 3.58
C GLU A 528 -24.69 -11.83 3.90
N LYS A 529 -25.35 -12.92 3.46
CA LYS A 529 -26.81 -13.07 3.54
C LYS A 529 -27.30 -14.41 4.10
N ASP A 530 -26.39 -15.36 4.27
CA ASP A 530 -26.74 -16.73 4.61
C ASP A 530 -25.55 -17.43 5.28
N LEU A 531 -25.79 -18.66 5.71
CA LEU A 531 -24.80 -19.55 6.30
C LEU A 531 -24.73 -20.81 5.45
N VAL A 532 -23.51 -21.21 5.06
CA VAL A 532 -23.26 -22.47 4.37
C VAL A 532 -22.70 -23.45 5.37
N VAL A 533 -23.31 -24.63 5.44
CA VAL A 533 -22.94 -25.70 6.36
C VAL A 533 -22.61 -26.94 5.56
N LEU A 534 -21.44 -27.51 5.84
CA LEU A 534 -21.03 -28.81 5.35
C LEU A 534 -21.45 -29.86 6.38
N ALA A 535 -22.36 -30.74 6.01
CA ALA A 535 -22.80 -31.86 6.84
C ALA A 535 -22.42 -33.21 6.20
N LYS A 536 -22.63 -34.31 6.93
CA LYS A 536 -22.30 -35.67 6.46
C LYS A 536 -23.06 -36.07 5.20
N ASP A 537 -24.26 -35.55 5.02
CA ASP A 537 -25.25 -35.92 4.01
C ASP A 537 -25.40 -34.90 2.87
N GLY A 538 -24.81 -33.71 3.00
CA GLY A 538 -24.87 -32.68 1.95
C GLY A 538 -24.39 -31.30 2.42
N LEU A 539 -24.67 -30.30 1.59
CA LEU A 539 -24.55 -28.89 1.95
C LEU A 539 -25.90 -28.38 2.41
N TYR A 540 -25.91 -27.52 3.41
CA TYR A 540 -27.11 -26.82 3.86
C TYR A 540 -26.87 -25.32 3.72
N ILE A 541 -27.80 -24.63 3.09
CA ILE A 541 -27.79 -23.17 2.98
C ILE A 541 -28.91 -22.65 3.86
N LEU A 542 -28.55 -21.95 4.92
CA LEU A 542 -29.49 -21.39 5.87
C LEU A 542 -29.57 -19.89 5.64
N ASP A 543 -30.77 -19.38 5.39
CA ASP A 543 -31.05 -17.95 5.36
C ASP A 543 -32.09 -17.59 6.45
N HIS A 544 -32.51 -16.34 6.45
CA HIS A 544 -33.53 -15.82 7.37
C HIS A 544 -34.87 -16.56 7.38
N ALA A 545 -35.19 -17.30 6.33
CA ALA A 545 -36.52 -17.84 6.07
C ALA A 545 -36.54 -19.38 5.98
N GLN A 546 -35.47 -20.00 5.48
CA GLN A 546 -35.43 -21.42 5.17
C GLN A 546 -34.03 -22.03 5.27
N THR A 547 -34.00 -23.32 5.61
CA THR A 547 -32.85 -24.18 5.42
C THR A 547 -33.06 -25.00 4.16
N VAL A 548 -32.22 -24.77 3.15
CA VAL A 548 -32.25 -25.49 1.88
C VAL A 548 -31.17 -26.58 1.90
N PRO A 549 -31.56 -27.88 1.93
CA PRO A 549 -30.62 -28.97 1.74
C PRO A 549 -30.25 -29.05 0.26
N THR A 550 -28.96 -28.89 -0.02
CA THR A 550 -28.41 -28.96 -1.37
C THR A 550 -27.49 -30.19 -1.48
N PRO A 551 -27.80 -31.14 -2.37
CA PRO A 551 -27.02 -32.38 -2.47
C PRO A 551 -25.58 -32.06 -2.85
N LEU A 552 -24.64 -32.64 -2.10
CA LEU A 552 -23.22 -32.52 -2.43
C LEU A 552 -22.91 -33.45 -3.61
N PRO A 553 -22.20 -32.97 -4.65
CA PRO A 553 -21.73 -33.82 -5.73
C PRO A 553 -20.83 -34.96 -5.23
N GLU A 554 -20.73 -36.06 -5.96
CA GLU A 554 -19.78 -37.12 -5.61
C GLU A 554 -18.33 -36.61 -5.70
N LEU A 555 -17.63 -36.60 -4.57
CA LEU A 555 -16.23 -36.18 -4.46
C LEU A 555 -15.31 -37.38 -4.20
N PRO A 556 -14.07 -37.37 -4.73
CA PRO A 556 -13.14 -38.48 -4.58
C PRO A 556 -12.45 -38.53 -3.19
N PHE A 557 -12.83 -37.65 -2.27
CA PHE A 557 -12.31 -37.54 -0.91
C PHE A 557 -13.43 -37.18 0.07
N GLU A 558 -13.21 -37.38 1.36
CA GLU A 558 -14.18 -37.01 2.39
C GLU A 558 -14.06 -35.51 2.75
N PRO A 559 -15.10 -34.69 2.50
CA PRO A 559 -15.15 -33.29 2.91
C PRO A 559 -15.01 -33.12 4.42
N GLU A 560 -14.18 -32.17 4.85
CA GLU A 560 -14.03 -31.83 6.27
C GLU A 560 -14.02 -30.31 6.51
N HIS A 561 -13.32 -29.52 5.70
CA HIS A 561 -13.30 -28.06 5.84
C HIS A 561 -14.02 -27.37 4.69
N LEU A 562 -14.52 -26.18 4.98
CA LEU A 562 -15.30 -25.34 4.09
C LEU A 562 -14.70 -23.93 4.05
N ALA A 563 -14.60 -23.35 2.88
CA ALA A 563 -14.37 -21.91 2.66
C ALA A 563 -15.34 -21.38 1.61
N VAL A 564 -16.03 -20.27 1.85
CA VAL A 564 -17.09 -19.77 0.95
C VAL A 564 -16.90 -18.34 0.51
N ASN A 565 -17.55 -18.01 -0.60
CA ASN A 565 -17.73 -16.63 -1.03
C ASN A 565 -19.07 -16.44 -1.76
N SER A 566 -19.26 -15.25 -2.34
CA SER A 566 -20.51 -14.90 -3.03
C SER A 566 -20.88 -15.79 -4.22
N LYS A 567 -19.94 -16.55 -4.81
CA LYS A 567 -20.14 -17.38 -6.01
C LYS A 567 -19.68 -18.82 -5.88
N PHE A 568 -18.62 -19.08 -5.12
CA PHE A 568 -17.99 -20.40 -5.03
C PHE A 568 -17.94 -20.90 -3.60
N ILE A 569 -18.02 -22.22 -3.49
CA ILE A 569 -17.75 -22.97 -2.27
C ILE A 569 -16.49 -23.78 -2.51
N TRP A 570 -15.59 -23.76 -1.56
CA TRP A 570 -14.36 -24.52 -1.59
C TRP A 570 -14.35 -25.50 -0.43
N ILE A 571 -14.07 -26.75 -0.73
CA ILE A 571 -14.13 -27.85 0.22
C ILE A 571 -12.81 -28.57 0.19
N THR A 572 -12.30 -28.96 1.37
CA THR A 572 -11.08 -29.77 1.48
C THR A 572 -11.29 -30.98 2.37
N ASP A 573 -10.42 -31.97 2.20
CA ASP A 573 -10.29 -33.06 3.15
C ASP A 573 -9.64 -32.60 4.47
N LYS A 574 -9.66 -33.47 5.48
CA LYS A 574 -9.15 -33.17 6.82
C LYS A 574 -7.71 -32.64 6.82
N ASP A 575 -6.86 -33.18 5.95
CA ASP A 575 -5.45 -32.84 5.84
C ASP A 575 -5.19 -31.65 4.90
N LYS A 576 -6.23 -31.07 4.28
CA LYS A 576 -6.18 -29.98 3.29
C LYS A 576 -5.35 -30.30 2.03
N VAL A 577 -5.24 -31.58 1.69
CA VAL A 577 -4.49 -32.10 0.54
C VAL A 577 -5.36 -32.14 -0.71
N HIS A 578 -6.57 -32.66 -0.59
CA HIS A 578 -7.53 -32.73 -1.68
C HIS A 578 -8.54 -31.60 -1.56
N TYR A 579 -8.97 -31.05 -2.70
CA TYR A 579 -9.92 -29.97 -2.71
C TYR A 579 -10.90 -30.03 -3.88
N ALA A 580 -12.06 -29.41 -3.68
CA ALA A 580 -13.08 -29.21 -4.69
C ALA A 580 -13.55 -27.75 -4.68
N VAL A 581 -13.67 -27.16 -5.87
CA VAL A 581 -14.35 -25.88 -6.09
C VAL A 581 -15.72 -26.18 -6.65
N LEU A 582 -16.74 -25.74 -5.94
CA LEU A 582 -18.13 -25.82 -6.34
C LEU A 582 -18.65 -24.40 -6.63
N LYS A 583 -19.63 -24.31 -7.52
CA LYS A 583 -20.35 -23.08 -7.81
C LYS A 583 -21.82 -23.32 -7.51
N LEU A 584 -22.39 -22.46 -6.68
CA LEU A 584 -23.83 -22.45 -6.44
C LEU A 584 -24.51 -21.87 -7.68
N THR A 585 -25.37 -22.66 -8.30
CA THR A 585 -26.24 -22.23 -9.39
C THR A 585 -27.49 -21.65 -8.74
N SER A 586 -27.55 -20.32 -8.68
CA SER A 586 -28.68 -19.55 -8.12
C SER A 586 -30.00 -19.88 -8.78
#